data_AF-A0A7K6BHI0-F1
#
_entry.id   AF-A0A7K6BHI0-F1
#
_cell.length_a   1.000
_cell.length_b   1.000
_cell.length_c   1.000
_cell.angle_alpha   90.00
_cell.angle_beta   90.00
_cell.angle_gamma   90.00
#
_symmetry.space_group_name_H-M   'P 1'
#
loop_
_entity.id
_entity.type
_entity.pdbx_description
1 polymer ?
#
loop_
_entity_poly.entity_id
_entity_poly.type
_entity_poly.pdbx_seq_one_letter_code
_entity_poly.pdbx_strand_id
1 'polypeptide(L)'
;QHFRGRKNRCYKLAVRSVRRAFVKSTKARRAKKMIMRALWITRIEAASLEHGLKYSAFISNLAKSQVELNRKVIADLAIYEPKTFKSLAALAQRRRQEGFLAALGDGKEPEGIFSRVVRHH
;
A
#
# COMPACT_ATOMS: atom_id res chain seq x y z
N GLN A 1 17.06 -14.53 -28.97
CA GLN A 1 17.50 -15.93 -29.13
C GLN A 1 16.73 -16.92 -28.23
N HIS A 2 16.21 -16.52 -27.06
CA HIS A 2 15.50 -17.39 -26.10
C HIS A 2 14.06 -17.83 -26.47
N PHE A 3 13.59 -17.66 -27.72
CA PHE A 3 12.25 -18.15 -28.11
C PHE A 3 12.29 -19.68 -28.39
N ARG A 4 11.20 -20.40 -28.11
CA ARG A 4 11.12 -21.86 -28.37
C ARG A 4 10.57 -22.19 -29.77
N GLY A 5 11.04 -23.28 -30.40
CA GLY A 5 10.57 -23.73 -31.73
C GLY A 5 10.96 -22.79 -32.86
N ARG A 6 10.35 -22.89 -34.05
CA ARG A 6 10.79 -22.18 -35.28
C ARG A 6 10.84 -20.64 -35.18
N LYS A 7 10.16 -20.02 -34.21
CA LYS A 7 10.17 -18.56 -33.97
C LYS A 7 11.52 -18.00 -33.49
N ASN A 8 12.51 -18.84 -33.19
CA ASN A 8 13.87 -18.39 -32.87
C ASN A 8 14.85 -18.43 -34.05
N ARG A 9 14.51 -19.10 -35.16
CA ARG A 9 15.40 -19.24 -36.35
C ARG A 9 14.77 -18.68 -37.62
N CYS A 10 13.46 -18.89 -37.83
CA CYS A 10 12.77 -18.45 -39.04
C CYS A 10 12.36 -16.97 -38.93
N TYR A 11 12.95 -16.10 -39.75
CA TYR A 11 12.73 -14.64 -39.74
C TYR A 11 11.24 -14.24 -39.77
N LYS A 12 10.45 -14.80 -40.70
CA LYS A 12 9.02 -14.48 -40.86
C LYS A 12 8.20 -14.72 -39.59
N LEU A 13 8.52 -15.78 -38.83
CA LEU A 13 7.86 -16.11 -37.56
C LEU A 13 8.43 -15.30 -36.39
N ALA A 14 9.73 -15.04 -36.42
CA ALA A 14 10.43 -14.24 -35.42
C ALA A 14 9.91 -12.80 -35.38
N VAL A 15 9.78 -12.12 -36.53
CA VAL A 15 9.31 -10.72 -36.61
C VAL A 15 7.93 -10.56 -35.96
N ARG A 16 6.98 -11.48 -36.23
CA ARG A 16 5.64 -11.47 -35.61
C ARG A 16 5.72 -11.64 -34.09
N SER A 17 6.58 -12.56 -33.63
CA SER A 17 6.74 -12.88 -32.21
C SER A 17 7.41 -11.73 -31.45
N VAL A 18 8.46 -11.14 -32.02
CA VAL A 18 9.18 -9.98 -31.48
C VAL A 18 8.26 -8.78 -31.34
N ARG A 19 7.49 -8.46 -32.39
CA ARG A 19 6.52 -7.35 -32.35
C ARG A 19 5.49 -7.53 -31.23
N ARG A 20 4.94 -8.74 -31.07
CA ARG A 20 4.03 -9.06 -29.96
C ARG A 20 4.71 -8.94 -28.60
N ALA A 21 5.96 -9.38 -28.48
CA ALA A 21 6.72 -9.26 -27.24
C ALA A 21 6.96 -7.79 -26.85
N PHE A 22 7.29 -6.93 -27.81
CA PHE A 22 7.46 -5.49 -27.56
C PHE A 22 6.16 -4.80 -27.12
N VAL A 23 5.03 -5.09 -27.77
CA VAL A 23 3.73 -4.57 -27.35
C VAL A 23 3.40 -5.02 -25.92
N LYS A 24 3.60 -6.31 -25.61
CA LYS A 24 3.40 -6.84 -24.25
C LYS A 24 4.33 -6.17 -23.24
N SER A 25 5.61 -6.00 -23.56
CA SER A 25 6.59 -5.35 -22.69
C SER A 25 6.16 -3.93 -22.33
N THR A 26 5.72 -3.14 -23.31
CA THR A 26 5.25 -1.77 -23.07
C THR A 26 4.01 -1.73 -22.19
N LYS A 27 3.01 -2.58 -22.46
CA LYS A 27 1.80 -2.70 -21.64
C LYS A 27 2.10 -3.19 -20.22
N ALA A 28 3.02 -4.14 -20.08
CA ALA A 28 3.40 -4.75 -18.81
C ALA A 28 4.04 -3.75 -17.84
N ARG A 29 4.67 -2.66 -18.30
CA ARG A 29 5.22 -1.63 -17.39
C ARG A 29 4.14 -0.98 -16.53
N ARG A 30 2.97 -0.67 -17.11
CA ARG A 30 1.83 -0.12 -16.38
C ARG A 30 1.21 -1.18 -15.46
N ALA A 31 1.04 -2.41 -15.97
CA ALA A 31 0.50 -3.52 -15.19
C ALA A 31 1.37 -3.84 -13.96
N LYS A 32 2.70 -3.85 -14.10
CA LYS A 32 3.65 -4.08 -13.00
C LYS A 32 3.42 -3.12 -11.84
N LYS A 33 3.19 -1.82 -12.11
CA LYS A 33 2.91 -0.83 -11.06
C LYS A 33 1.64 -1.16 -10.27
N MET A 34 0.59 -1.62 -10.97
CA MET A 34 -0.68 -2.03 -10.34
C MET A 34 -0.51 -3.32 -9.52
N ILE A 35 0.16 -4.33 -10.08
CA ILE A 35 0.42 -5.62 -9.42
C ILE A 35 1.25 -5.42 -8.15
N MET A 36 2.30 -4.59 -8.21
CA MET A 36 3.13 -4.28 -7.03
C MET A 36 2.31 -3.57 -5.95
N ARG A 37 1.44 -2.62 -6.33
CA ARG A 37 0.56 -1.95 -5.37
C ARG A 37 -0.40 -2.95 -4.71
N ALA A 38 -1.00 -3.85 -5.48
CA ALA A 38 -1.89 -4.89 -4.95
C ALA A 38 -1.14 -5.79 -3.95
N LEU A 39 0.07 -6.23 -4.30
CA LEU A 39 0.91 -7.03 -3.41
C LEU A 39 1.22 -6.31 -2.09
N TRP A 40 1.58 -5.03 -2.14
CA TRP A 40 1.82 -4.27 -0.92
C TRP A 40 0.56 -4.13 -0.06
N ILE A 41 -0.61 -3.93 -0.67
CA ILE A 41 -1.88 -3.89 0.07
C ILE A 41 -2.13 -5.20 0.79
N THR A 42 -2.00 -6.34 0.10
CA THR A 42 -2.21 -7.66 0.70
C THR A 42 -1.25 -7.94 1.86
N ARG A 43 0.02 -7.51 1.74
CA ARG A 43 1.01 -7.63 2.82
C ARG A 43 0.64 -6.78 4.04
N ILE A 44 0.25 -5.52 3.82
CA ILE A 44 -0.15 -4.62 4.91
C ILE A 44 -1.43 -5.13 5.56
N GLU A 45 -2.37 -5.67 4.77
CA GLU A 45 -3.60 -6.26 5.27
C GLU A 45 -3.32 -7.44 6.21
N ALA A 46 -2.47 -8.38 5.81
CA ALA A 46 -2.06 -9.48 6.66
C ALA A 46 -1.42 -8.99 7.97
N ALA A 47 -0.44 -8.08 7.89
CA ALA A 47 0.22 -7.55 9.09
C ALA A 47 -0.73 -6.73 9.99
N SER A 48 -1.68 -5.99 9.40
CA SER A 48 -2.70 -5.26 10.17
C SER A 48 -3.62 -6.22 10.92
N LEU A 49 -3.97 -7.35 10.29
CA LEU A 49 -4.83 -8.36 10.90
C LEU A 49 -4.17 -9.02 12.11
N GLU A 50 -2.86 -9.26 12.08
CA GLU A 50 -2.09 -9.74 13.25
C GLU A 50 -2.17 -8.78 14.47
N HIS A 51 -2.46 -7.50 14.22
CA HIS A 51 -2.67 -6.48 15.24
C HIS A 51 -4.15 -6.11 15.45
N GLY A 52 -5.09 -6.90 14.91
CA GLY A 52 -6.53 -6.71 15.10
C GLY A 52 -7.12 -5.52 14.34
N LEU A 53 -6.44 -5.02 13.30
CA LEU A 53 -6.89 -3.91 12.47
C LEU A 53 -7.16 -4.34 11.03
N LYS A 54 -8.15 -3.71 10.39
CA LYS A 54 -8.38 -3.82 8.94
C LYS A 54 -7.51 -2.81 8.20
N TYR A 55 -7.04 -3.17 7.00
CA TYR A 55 -6.20 -2.29 6.15
C TYR A 55 -6.81 -0.89 5.94
N SER A 56 -8.11 -0.78 5.67
CA SER A 56 -8.79 0.50 5.43
C SER A 56 -8.76 1.40 6.67
N ALA A 57 -8.99 0.82 7.85
CA ALA A 57 -8.89 1.53 9.12
C ALA A 57 -7.45 1.94 9.41
N PHE A 58 -6.48 1.07 9.17
CA PHE A 58 -5.07 1.38 9.37
C PHE A 58 -4.61 2.58 8.51
N ILE A 59 -4.82 2.52 7.19
CA ILE A 59 -4.36 3.58 6.27
C ILE A 59 -5.09 4.91 6.50
N SER A 60 -6.41 4.88 6.75
CA SER A 60 -7.17 6.11 6.98
C SER A 60 -6.75 6.83 8.26
N ASN A 61 -6.45 6.09 9.33
CA ASN A 61 -6.04 6.69 10.59
C ASN A 61 -4.59 7.19 10.55
N LEU A 62 -3.68 6.53 9.83
CA LEU A 62 -2.33 7.08 9.58
C LEU A 62 -2.38 8.41 8.83
N ALA A 63 -3.23 8.52 7.79
CA ALA A 63 -3.41 9.76 7.05
C ALA A 63 -3.98 10.88 7.93
N LYS A 64 -4.94 10.56 8.82
CA LYS A 64 -5.51 11.52 9.79
C LYS A 64 -4.51 12.00 10.84
N SER A 65 -3.44 11.25 11.07
CA SER A 65 -2.34 11.62 11.98
C SER A 65 -1.18 12.32 11.26
N GLN A 66 -1.36 12.77 10.01
CA GLN A 66 -0.33 13.40 9.17
C GLN A 66 0.92 12.51 8.94
N VAL A 67 0.77 11.19 9.06
CA VAL A 67 1.85 10.23 8.79
C VAL A 67 1.79 9.81 7.31
N GLU A 68 2.54 10.52 6.48
CA GLU A 68 2.57 10.30 5.03
C GLU A 68 3.55 9.19 4.62
N LEU A 69 3.20 7.94 4.93
CA LEU A 69 3.98 6.77 4.52
C LEU A 69 3.40 6.11 3.27
N ASN A 70 4.29 5.79 2.32
CA ASN A 70 3.89 5.05 1.13
C ASN A 70 3.72 3.54 1.43
N ARG A 71 2.93 2.84 0.61
CA ARG A 71 2.61 1.42 0.81
C ARG A 71 3.81 0.49 0.67
N LYS A 72 4.83 0.90 -0.10
CA LYS A 72 6.06 0.12 -0.23
C LYS A 72 6.79 0.08 1.11
N VAL A 73 7.05 1.24 1.70
CA VAL A 73 7.74 1.37 2.99
C VAL A 73 6.96 0.70 4.10
N ILE A 74 5.64 0.88 4.17
CA ILE A 74 4.82 0.21 5.18
C ILE A 74 4.92 -1.32 5.04
N ALA A 75 4.86 -1.85 3.82
CA ALA A 75 5.00 -3.29 3.59
C ALA A 75 6.40 -3.80 3.93
N ASP A 76 7.45 -3.01 3.68
CA ASP A 76 8.83 -3.35 4.03
C ASP A 76 9.02 -3.33 5.56
N LEU A 77 8.47 -2.33 6.26
CA LEU A 77 8.47 -2.26 7.74
C LEU A 77 7.72 -3.44 8.36
N ALA A 78 6.60 -3.86 7.79
CA ALA A 78 5.86 -5.03 8.26
C ALA A 78 6.70 -6.32 8.23
N ILE A 79 7.62 -6.44 7.26
CA ILE A 79 8.46 -7.64 7.10
C ILE A 79 9.73 -7.56 7.95
N TYR A 80 10.46 -6.44 7.88
CA TYR A 80 11.79 -6.32 8.46
C TYR A 80 11.80 -5.69 9.85
N GLU A 81 10.78 -4.89 10.20
CA GLU A 81 10.73 -4.08 11.41
C GLU A 81 9.39 -4.24 12.16
N PRO A 82 9.11 -5.44 12.70
CA PRO A 82 7.80 -5.75 13.29
C PRO A 82 7.47 -4.86 14.50
N LYS A 83 8.47 -4.42 15.26
CA LYS A 83 8.28 -3.50 16.40
C LYS A 83 7.77 -2.13 15.94
N THR A 84 8.33 -1.62 14.85
CA THR A 84 7.93 -0.35 14.24
C THR A 84 6.55 -0.45 13.60
N PHE A 85 6.23 -1.57 12.95
CA PHE A 85 4.89 -1.77 12.43
C PHE A 85 3.83 -1.86 13.55
N LYS A 86 4.16 -2.53 14.67
CA LYS A 86 3.29 -2.60 15.86
C LYS A 86 3.02 -1.22 16.47
N SER A 87 4.02 -0.33 16.55
CA SER A 87 3.81 1.02 17.08
C SER A 87 2.92 1.87 16.15
N LEU A 88 3.09 1.74 14.83
CA LEU A 88 2.20 2.37 13.85
C LEU A 88 0.76 1.84 13.95
N ALA A 89 0.59 0.53 14.14
CA ALA A 89 -0.72 -0.07 14.35
C ALA A 89 -1.40 0.45 15.62
N ALA A 90 -0.66 0.54 16.74
CA ALA A 90 -1.16 1.10 17.98
C ALA A 90 -1.56 2.58 17.84
N LEU A 91 -0.74 3.39 17.14
CA LEU A 91 -1.07 4.78 16.81
C LEU A 91 -2.36 4.88 16.01
N ALA A 92 -2.50 4.07 14.96
CA ALA A 92 -3.70 4.05 14.12
C ALA A 92 -4.94 3.64 14.91
N GLN A 93 -4.82 2.67 15.83
CA GLN A 93 -5.90 2.25 16.72
C GLN A 93 -6.30 3.37 17.69
N ARG A 94 -5.32 4.06 18.28
CA ARG A 94 -5.58 5.19 19.18
C ARG A 94 -6.30 6.33 18.47
N ARG A 95 -5.82 6.73 17.29
CA ARG A 95 -6.46 7.77 16.47
C ARG A 95 -7.90 7.41 16.08
N ARG A 96 -8.16 6.13 15.84
CA ARG A 96 -9.50 5.60 15.55
C ARG A 96 -10.44 5.75 16.74
N GLN A 97 -9.98 5.38 17.94
CA GLN A 97 -10.76 5.52 19.17
C GLN A 97 -11.11 6.98 19.46
N GLU A 98 -10.13 7.88 19.34
CA GLU A 98 -10.36 9.33 19.50
C GLU A 98 -11.40 9.85 18.50
N GLY A 99 -11.37 9.36 17.25
CA GLY A 99 -12.39 9.69 16.26
C GLY A 99 -13.80 9.18 16.61
N PHE A 100 -13.91 8.02 17.26
CA PHE A 100 -15.21 7.52 17.72
C PHE A 100 -15.74 8.31 18.91
N LEU A 101 -14.88 8.62 19.89
CA LEU A 101 -15.27 9.42 21.05
C LEU A 101 -15.74 10.82 20.63
N ALA A 102 -14.98 11.48 19.76
CA ALA A 102 -15.35 12.79 19.24
C ALA A 102 -16.68 12.78 18.45
N ALA A 103 -17.02 11.65 17.80
CA ALA A 103 -18.28 11.50 17.08
C ALA A 103 -19.49 11.20 17.99
N LEU A 104 -19.26 10.64 19.18
CA LEU A 104 -20.29 10.39 20.17
C LEU A 104 -20.60 11.61 21.05
N GLY A 105 -19.63 12.51 21.22
CA GLY A 105 -19.79 13.71 22.03
C GLY A 105 -20.53 14.84 21.31
N ASP A 106 -21.02 15.80 22.10
CA ASP A 106 -21.78 16.98 21.61
C ASP A 106 -20.89 18.09 20.99
N GLY A 107 -19.62 17.79 20.68
CA GLY A 107 -18.63 18.75 20.17
C GLY A 107 -18.12 19.79 21.19
N LYS A 108 -18.57 19.72 22.44
CA LYS A 108 -18.08 20.55 23.55
C LYS A 108 -16.74 20.06 24.11
N GLU A 109 -16.45 18.78 23.93
CA GLU A 109 -15.21 18.16 24.40
C GLU A 109 -14.01 18.62 23.56
N PRO A 110 -12.83 18.77 24.17
CA PRO A 110 -11.63 19.17 23.44
C PRO A 110 -11.20 18.08 22.45
N GLU A 111 -10.52 18.50 21.38
CA GLU A 111 -9.92 17.57 20.43
C GLU A 111 -8.92 16.62 21.12
N GLY A 112 -8.97 15.36 20.71
CA GLY A 112 -8.01 14.33 21.12
C GLY A 112 -6.57 14.70 20.77
N ILE A 113 -5.62 14.17 21.55
CA ILE A 113 -4.20 14.54 21.46
C ILE A 113 -3.65 14.24 20.06
N PHE A 114 -3.96 13.07 19.49
CA PHE A 114 -3.49 12.67 18.16
C PHE A 114 -4.40 13.14 17.02
N SER A 115 -5.52 13.80 17.34
CA SER A 115 -6.39 14.41 16.31
C SER A 115 -6.02 15.84 15.96
N ARG A 116 -5.17 16.50 16.75
CA ARG A 116 -4.68 17.86 16.47
C ARG A 116 -3.83 17.85 15.21
N VAL A 117 -4.09 18.80 14.31
CA VAL A 117 -3.42 18.92 13.01
C VAL A 117 -2.45 20.09 13.04
N VAL A 118 -1.20 19.85 12.65
CA VAL A 118 -0.20 20.91 12.46
C VAL A 118 -0.58 21.73 11.23
N ARG A 119 -0.74 23.04 11.42
CA ARG A 119 -1.05 23.99 10.33
C ARG A 119 0.25 24.52 9.72
N HIS A 120 0.34 24.47 8.40
CA HIS A 120 1.41 25.11 7.64
C HIS A 120 0.87 26.44 7.09
N HIS A 121 1.59 27.53 7.32
CA HIS A 121 1.31 28.88 6.81
C HIS A 121 2.46 29.35 5.94
#